data_AF-A0A314XSS7-F1
#
_entry.id   AF-A0A314XSS7-F1
#
_cell.length_a   1.000
_cell.length_b   1.000
_cell.length_c   1.000
_cell.angle_alpha   90.00
_cell.angle_beta   90.00
_cell.angle_gamma   90.00
#
_symmetry.space_group_name_H-M   'P 1'
#
loop_
_entity.id
_entity.type
_entity.pdbx_description
1 polymer ?
#
loop_
_entity_poly.entity_id
_entity_poly.type
_entity_poly.pdbx_seq_one_letter_code
_entity_poly.pdbx_strand_id
1 'polypeptide(L)'
;MEFRSCLDVAMALGLLDSAQLDELQVRLAEGEEMISRYAEAGMSMTEGCSLEQELTTIKQQAQPTMAQLKENDLIVQRENEELAQVEAKIAELQASRELIIGLRDHAVATDAELKSSANQLLKVAAEKKKALAERKLIRARWLADMDSEDIAWRRITCLIWEMFSEGI
;
A
#
# COMPACT_ATOMS: atom_id res chain seq x y z
N MET A 1 -48.83 4.36 64.86
CA MET A 1 -50.00 3.53 65.27
C MET A 1 -50.86 4.22 66.34
N GLU A 2 -50.42 5.33 66.95
CA GLU A 2 -51.10 5.91 68.12
C GLU A 2 -52.22 6.89 67.78
N PHE A 3 -52.11 7.69 66.72
CA PHE A 3 -53.05 8.79 66.46
C PHE A 3 -54.45 8.34 66.02
N ARG A 4 -54.54 7.33 65.14
CA ARG A 4 -55.84 6.74 64.74
C ARG A 4 -56.55 6.11 65.93
N SER A 5 -55.80 5.40 66.77
CA SER A 5 -56.32 4.87 68.03
C SER A 5 -56.82 5.98 68.98
N CYS A 6 -56.18 7.15 69.01
CA CYS A 6 -56.66 8.29 69.78
C CYS A 6 -57.96 8.89 69.22
N LEU A 7 -58.11 8.95 67.90
CA LEU A 7 -59.34 9.40 67.24
C LEU A 7 -60.52 8.45 67.53
N ASP A 8 -60.28 7.14 67.48
CA ASP A 8 -61.27 6.11 67.82
C ASP A 8 -61.72 6.21 69.29
N VAL A 9 -60.79 6.45 70.21
CA VAL A 9 -61.07 6.67 71.64
C VAL A 9 -61.84 7.98 71.87
N ALA A 10 -61.51 9.05 71.15
CA ALA A 10 -62.21 10.33 71.25
C ALA A 10 -63.68 10.23 70.79
N MET A 11 -63.95 9.46 69.73
CA MET A 11 -65.32 9.13 69.32
C MET A 11 -66.04 8.29 70.38
N ALA A 12 -65.39 7.26 70.94
CA ALA A 12 -65.98 6.40 71.97
C ALA A 12 -66.34 7.15 73.27
N LEU A 13 -65.62 8.24 73.57
CA LEU A 13 -65.90 9.14 74.69
C LEU A 13 -66.95 10.23 74.36
N GLY A 14 -67.48 10.26 73.13
CA GLY A 14 -68.47 11.24 72.68
C GLY A 14 -67.90 12.64 72.46
N LEU A 15 -66.58 12.77 72.34
CA LEU A 15 -65.89 14.06 72.14
C LEU A 15 -65.87 14.49 70.66
N LEU A 16 -66.13 13.56 69.75
CA LEU A 16 -66.26 13.78 68.31
C LEU A 16 -67.54 13.12 67.82
N ASP A 17 -68.23 13.78 66.90
CA ASP A 17 -69.27 13.13 66.10
C ASP A 17 -68.66 12.41 64.88
N SER A 18 -69.48 11.58 64.20
CA SER A 18 -69.02 10.79 63.06
C SER A 18 -68.47 11.65 61.91
N ALA A 19 -69.06 12.82 61.65
CA ALA A 19 -68.64 13.68 60.55
C ALA A 19 -67.29 14.34 60.86
N GLN A 20 -67.06 14.74 62.10
CA GLN A 20 -65.78 15.27 62.56
C GLN A 20 -64.68 14.21 62.54
N LEU A 21 -65.00 12.95 62.88
CA LEU A 21 -64.07 11.84 62.77
C LEU A 21 -63.67 11.60 61.31
N ASP A 22 -64.64 11.54 60.39
CA ASP A 22 -64.40 11.35 58.95
C ASP A 22 -63.52 12.47 58.38
N GLU A 23 -63.80 13.72 58.74
CA GLU A 23 -63.00 14.88 58.31
C GLU A 23 -61.55 14.81 58.83
N LEU A 24 -61.36 14.43 60.10
CA LEU A 24 -60.02 14.25 60.67
C LEU A 24 -59.27 13.07 60.05
N GLN A 25 -59.96 11.98 59.70
CA GLN A 25 -59.36 10.85 59.00
C GLN A 25 -58.93 11.19 57.58
N VAL A 26 -59.75 11.95 56.83
CA VAL A 26 -59.38 12.46 55.49
C VAL A 26 -58.16 13.36 55.58
N ARG A 27 -58.14 14.34 56.50
CA ARG A 27 -56.98 15.22 56.70
C ARG A 27 -55.72 14.47 57.13
N LEU A 28 -55.86 13.41 57.93
CA LEU A 28 -54.74 12.54 58.29
C LEU A 28 -54.19 11.79 57.07
N ALA A 29 -55.05 11.24 56.21
CA ALA A 29 -54.65 10.55 54.99
C ALA A 29 -53.95 11.50 53.99
N GLU A 30 -54.48 12.72 53.81
CA GLU A 30 -53.83 13.77 53.01
C GLU A 30 -52.45 14.14 53.56
N GLY A 31 -52.32 14.24 54.89
CA GLY A 31 -51.05 14.48 55.57
C GLY A 31 -50.04 13.36 55.36
N GLU A 32 -50.46 12.10 55.45
CA GLU A 32 -49.63 10.91 55.19
C GLU A 32 -49.18 10.85 53.71
N GLU A 33 -50.06 11.16 52.76
CA GLU A 33 -49.73 11.23 51.34
C GLU A 33 -48.71 12.36 51.06
N MET A 34 -48.91 13.53 51.66
CA MET A 34 -47.96 14.64 51.55
C MET A 34 -46.58 14.26 52.09
N ILE A 35 -46.51 13.60 53.25
CA ILE A 35 -45.24 13.12 53.81
C ILE A 35 -44.58 12.12 52.87
N SER A 36 -45.35 11.21 52.26
CA SER A 36 -44.83 10.22 51.30
C SER A 36 -44.25 10.89 50.05
N ARG A 37 -44.96 11.86 49.46
CA ARG A 37 -44.47 12.65 48.31
C ARG A 37 -43.23 13.46 48.65
N TYR A 38 -43.14 14.03 49.86
CA TYR A 38 -41.94 14.73 50.31
C TYR A 38 -40.74 13.77 50.48
N ALA A 39 -40.98 12.56 50.98
CA ALA A 39 -39.94 11.54 51.09
C ALA A 39 -39.43 11.10 49.70
N GLU A 40 -40.34 10.88 48.74
CA GLU A 40 -40.00 10.58 47.35
C GLU A 40 -39.22 11.71 46.68
N ALA A 41 -39.66 12.96 46.87
CA ALA A 41 -38.96 14.13 46.37
C ALA A 41 -37.56 14.26 46.98
N GLY A 42 -37.42 13.98 48.28
CA GLY A 42 -36.14 13.95 48.97
C GLY A 42 -35.18 12.90 48.39
N MET A 43 -35.65 11.67 48.16
CA MET A 43 -34.85 10.62 47.52
C MET A 43 -34.46 11.00 46.10
N SER A 44 -35.41 11.51 45.30
CA SER A 44 -35.16 11.94 43.92
C SER A 44 -34.12 13.06 43.85
N MET A 45 -34.13 14.00 44.82
CA MET A 45 -33.11 15.03 44.93
C MET A 45 -31.73 14.44 45.24
N THR A 46 -31.64 13.49 46.18
CA THR A 46 -30.35 12.85 46.51
C THR A 46 -29.78 12.04 45.36
N GLU A 47 -30.63 11.35 44.59
CA GLU A 47 -30.25 10.65 43.37
C GLU A 47 -29.75 11.64 42.31
N GLY A 48 -30.47 12.76 42.11
CA GLY A 48 -30.05 13.83 41.22
C GLY A 48 -28.67 14.38 41.57
N CYS A 49 -28.39 14.64 42.85
CA CYS A 49 -27.06 15.06 43.31
C CYS A 49 -25.98 13.99 43.05
N SER A 50 -26.30 12.70 43.24
CA SER A 50 -25.36 11.60 42.94
C SER A 50 -25.02 11.54 41.46
N LEU A 51 -26.03 11.63 40.59
CA LEU A 51 -25.86 11.60 39.14
C LEU A 51 -25.05 12.79 38.62
N GLU A 52 -25.25 13.99 39.18
CA GLU A 52 -24.42 15.16 38.84
C GLU A 52 -22.95 14.94 39.22
N GLN A 53 -22.69 14.31 40.38
CA GLN A 53 -21.33 14.00 40.81
C GLN A 53 -20.68 12.90 39.96
N GLU A 54 -21.43 11.88 39.55
CA GLU A 54 -20.96 10.87 38.60
C GLU A 54 -20.65 11.49 37.22
N LEU A 55 -21.53 12.35 36.72
CA LEU A 55 -21.35 13.04 35.43
C LEU A 55 -20.08 13.90 35.44
N THR A 56 -19.84 14.65 36.52
CA THR A 56 -18.62 15.46 36.65
C THR A 56 -17.36 14.58 36.70
N THR A 57 -17.42 13.45 37.40
CA THR A 57 -16.32 12.46 37.45
C THR A 57 -16.04 11.88 36.06
N ILE A 58 -17.08 11.44 35.33
CA ILE A 58 -16.95 10.93 33.97
C ILE A 58 -16.37 11.99 33.04
N LYS A 59 -16.82 13.24 33.13
CA LYS A 59 -16.30 14.35 32.32
C LYS A 59 -14.81 14.59 32.56
N GLN A 60 -14.38 14.56 33.82
CA GLN A 60 -12.96 14.71 34.18
C GLN A 60 -12.12 13.55 33.66
N GLN A 61 -12.63 12.32 33.76
CA GLN A 61 -11.92 11.12 33.27
C GLN A 61 -11.89 11.03 31.74
N ALA A 62 -12.93 11.51 31.04
CA ALA A 62 -13.00 11.49 29.58
C ALA A 62 -12.11 12.55 28.93
N GLN A 63 -11.83 13.66 29.63
CA GLN A 63 -11.03 14.76 29.11
C GLN A 63 -9.60 14.36 28.65
N PRO A 64 -8.81 13.59 29.43
CA PRO A 64 -7.50 13.12 28.96
C PRO A 64 -7.62 12.16 27.78
N THR A 65 -8.60 11.25 27.78
CA THR A 65 -8.83 10.32 26.67
C THR A 65 -9.18 11.05 25.38
N MET A 66 -9.99 12.11 25.46
CA MET A 66 -10.30 12.97 24.31
C MET A 66 -9.09 13.76 23.82
N ALA A 67 -8.17 14.16 24.70
CA ALA A 67 -6.92 14.80 24.30
C ALA A 67 -5.99 13.81 23.57
N GLN A 68 -5.86 12.58 24.10
CA GLN A 68 -5.08 11.51 23.47
C GLN A 68 -5.63 11.11 22.10
N LEU A 69 -6.97 11.02 21.96
CA LEU A 69 -7.59 10.72 20.66
C LEU A 69 -7.23 11.77 19.60
N LYS A 70 -7.27 13.06 19.97
CA LYS A 70 -6.87 14.14 19.05
C LYS A 70 -5.40 14.06 18.67
N GLU A 71 -4.52 13.71 19.62
CA GLU A 71 -3.10 13.53 19.34
C GLU A 71 -2.87 12.34 18.38
N ASN A 72 -3.54 11.22 18.63
CA ASN A 72 -3.49 10.06 17.75
C ASN A 72 -4.00 10.38 16.34
N ASP A 73 -5.08 11.14 16.20
CA ASP A 73 -5.59 11.58 14.89
C ASP A 73 -4.53 12.38 14.11
N LEU A 74 -3.79 13.27 14.80
CA LEU A 74 -2.70 14.04 14.19
C LEU A 74 -1.51 13.15 13.80
N ILE A 75 -1.18 12.15 14.62
CA ILE A 75 -0.12 11.18 14.32
C ILE A 75 -0.50 10.37 13.07
N VAL A 76 -1.72 9.83 13.02
CA VAL A 76 -2.22 9.06 11.88
C VAL A 76 -2.23 9.91 10.61
N GLN A 77 -2.60 11.19 10.69
CA GLN A 77 -2.52 12.09 9.54
C GLN A 77 -1.10 12.22 9.00
N ARG A 78 -0.10 12.42 9.88
CA ARG A 78 1.31 12.50 9.48
C ARG A 78 1.80 11.19 8.87
N GLU A 79 1.50 10.06 9.51
CA GLU A 79 1.91 8.74 9.00
C GLU A 79 1.32 8.47 7.62
N ASN A 80 0.08 8.91 7.36
CA ASN A 80 -0.53 8.80 6.04
C ASN A 80 0.16 9.68 4.99
N GLU A 81 0.61 10.88 5.35
CA GLU A 81 1.41 11.74 4.46
C GLU A 81 2.78 11.13 4.14
N GLU A 82 3.44 10.57 5.15
CA GLU A 82 4.71 9.85 4.97
C GLU A 82 4.52 8.59 4.10
N LEU A 83 3.43 7.85 4.32
CA LEU A 83 3.09 6.68 3.50
C LEU A 83 2.87 7.07 2.04
N ALA A 84 2.13 8.15 1.77
CA ALA A 84 1.92 8.65 0.40
C ALA A 84 3.25 9.03 -0.29
N GLN A 85 4.21 9.60 0.45
CA GLN A 85 5.55 9.89 -0.09
C GLN A 85 6.33 8.61 -0.42
N VAL A 86 6.26 7.61 0.45
CA VAL A 86 6.90 6.31 0.21
C VAL A 86 6.29 5.60 -1.00
N GLU A 87 4.97 5.62 -1.14
CA GLU A 87 4.27 5.06 -2.29
C GLU A 87 4.68 5.73 -3.61
N ALA A 88 4.80 7.06 -3.61
CA ALA A 88 5.32 7.80 -4.76
C ALA A 88 6.75 7.37 -5.11
N LYS A 89 7.62 7.19 -4.11
CA LYS A 89 8.99 6.73 -4.34
C LYS A 89 9.06 5.30 -4.89
N ILE A 90 8.17 4.42 -4.42
CA ILE A 90 8.05 3.06 -4.95
C ILE A 90 7.67 3.10 -6.43
N ALA A 91 6.71 3.95 -6.82
CA ALA A 91 6.31 4.10 -8.22
C ALA A 91 7.48 4.59 -9.11
N GLU A 92 8.27 5.55 -8.65
CA GLU A 92 9.47 6.02 -9.36
C GLU A 92 10.51 4.91 -9.55
N LEU A 93 10.76 4.12 -8.50
CA LEU A 93 11.70 3.00 -8.54
C LEU A 93 11.21 1.88 -9.45
N GLN A 94 9.90 1.62 -9.48
CA GLN A 94 9.29 0.67 -10.40
C GLN A 94 9.48 1.11 -11.86
N ALA A 95 9.18 2.38 -12.18
CA ALA A 95 9.40 2.92 -13.53
C ALA A 95 10.88 2.85 -13.94
N SER A 96 11.80 3.17 -13.02
CA SER A 96 13.24 3.08 -13.27
C SER A 96 13.69 1.63 -13.53
N ARG A 97 13.13 0.67 -12.79
CA ARG A 97 13.42 -0.76 -12.96
C ARG A 97 12.95 -1.27 -14.33
N GLU A 98 11.76 -0.86 -14.78
CA GLU A 98 11.23 -1.22 -16.10
C GLU A 98 12.11 -0.70 -17.23
N LEU A 99 12.59 0.54 -17.11
CA LEU A 99 13.52 1.12 -18.07
C LEU A 99 14.84 0.33 -18.14
N ILE A 100 15.42 -0.04 -16.98
CA ILE A 100 16.65 -0.84 -16.93
C ILE A 100 16.45 -2.21 -17.59
N ILE A 101 15.30 -2.85 -17.35
CA ILE A 101 14.96 -4.12 -17.99
C ILE A 101 14.90 -3.95 -19.51
N GLY A 102 14.22 -2.91 -20.01
CA GLY A 102 14.15 -2.61 -21.44
C GLY A 102 15.52 -2.38 -22.08
N LEU A 103 16.39 -1.60 -21.41
CA LEU A 103 17.76 -1.36 -21.89
C LEU A 103 18.59 -2.65 -21.92
N ARG A 104 18.47 -3.50 -20.90
CA ARG A 104 19.15 -4.79 -20.86
C ARG A 104 18.71 -5.68 -22.02
N ASP A 105 17.41 -5.79 -22.24
CA ASP A 105 16.85 -6.66 -23.28
C ASP A 105 17.28 -6.19 -24.68
N HIS A 106 17.33 -4.87 -24.90
CA HIS A 106 17.90 -4.28 -26.11
C HIS A 106 19.39 -4.60 -26.26
N ALA A 107 20.20 -4.46 -25.20
CA ALA A 107 21.63 -4.77 -25.25
C ALA A 107 21.90 -6.26 -25.54
N VAL A 108 21.05 -7.16 -25.03
CA VAL A 108 21.12 -8.60 -25.33
C VAL A 108 20.82 -8.87 -26.80
N ALA A 109 19.82 -8.19 -27.37
CA ALA A 109 19.49 -8.29 -28.78
C ALA A 109 20.64 -7.80 -29.67
N THR A 110 21.22 -6.65 -29.37
CA THR A 110 22.35 -6.11 -30.14
C THR A 110 23.61 -6.98 -30.04
N ASP A 111 23.89 -7.58 -28.87
CA ASP A 111 24.99 -8.55 -28.72
C ASP A 111 24.79 -9.79 -29.61
N ALA A 112 23.55 -10.31 -29.67
CA ALA A 112 23.22 -11.44 -30.56
C ALA A 112 23.40 -11.09 -32.04
N GLU A 113 22.98 -9.90 -32.47
CA GLU A 113 23.19 -9.39 -33.83
C GLU A 113 24.67 -9.21 -34.16
N LEU A 114 25.45 -8.61 -33.25
CA LEU A 114 26.88 -8.43 -33.41
C LEU A 114 27.62 -9.77 -33.51
N LYS A 115 27.26 -10.76 -32.69
CA LYS A 115 27.81 -12.12 -32.77
C LYS A 115 27.48 -12.79 -34.11
N SER A 116 26.25 -12.65 -34.59
CA SER A 116 25.84 -13.15 -35.90
C SER A 116 26.67 -12.52 -37.03
N SER A 117 26.79 -11.18 -37.01
CA SER A 117 27.58 -10.42 -37.99
C SER A 117 29.06 -10.80 -37.96
N ALA A 118 29.66 -10.92 -36.77
CA ALA A 118 31.05 -11.36 -36.60
C ALA A 118 31.28 -12.76 -37.17
N ASN A 119 30.35 -13.70 -36.94
CA ASN A 119 30.44 -15.05 -37.50
C ASN A 119 30.37 -15.04 -39.04
N GLN A 120 29.52 -14.20 -39.62
CA GLN A 120 29.45 -14.04 -41.08
C GLN A 120 30.76 -13.48 -41.65
N LEU A 121 31.33 -12.46 -41.01
CA LEU A 121 32.62 -11.88 -41.42
C LEU A 121 33.76 -12.90 -41.33
N LEU A 122 33.81 -13.71 -40.27
CA LEU A 122 34.80 -14.77 -40.12
C LEU A 122 34.68 -15.81 -41.24
N LYS A 123 33.45 -16.21 -41.61
CA LYS A 123 33.22 -17.12 -42.72
C LYS A 123 33.73 -16.54 -44.04
N VAL A 124 33.37 -15.29 -44.35
CA VAL A 124 33.83 -14.59 -45.57
C VAL A 124 35.35 -14.44 -45.59
N ALA A 125 35.97 -14.12 -44.44
CA ALA A 125 37.42 -14.01 -44.34
C ALA A 125 38.13 -15.36 -44.58
N ALA A 126 37.57 -16.45 -44.06
CA ALA A 126 38.08 -17.81 -44.30
C ALA A 126 37.98 -18.20 -45.79
N GLU A 127 36.85 -17.92 -46.43
CA GLU A 127 36.64 -18.15 -47.87
C GLU A 127 37.64 -17.33 -48.72
N LYS A 128 37.82 -16.03 -48.42
CA LYS A 128 38.81 -15.19 -49.09
C LYS A 128 40.24 -15.71 -48.92
N LYS A 129 40.59 -16.19 -47.73
CA LYS A 129 41.92 -16.78 -47.46
C LYS A 129 42.14 -18.05 -48.30
N LYS A 130 41.11 -18.90 -48.42
CA LYS A 130 41.16 -20.10 -49.27
C LYS A 130 41.35 -19.73 -50.74
N ALA A 131 40.55 -18.80 -51.26
CA ALA A 131 40.66 -18.30 -52.64
C ALA A 131 42.05 -17.70 -52.92
N LEU A 132 42.62 -16.96 -51.95
CA LEU A 132 43.98 -16.43 -52.07
C LEU A 132 45.04 -17.53 -52.13
N ALA A 133 44.91 -18.58 -51.30
CA ALA A 133 45.82 -19.71 -51.31
C ALA A 133 45.76 -20.48 -52.64
N GLU A 134 44.55 -20.72 -53.16
CA GLU A 134 44.35 -21.33 -54.48
C GLU A 134 44.98 -20.48 -55.59
N ARG A 135 44.77 -19.16 -55.57
CA ARG A 135 45.39 -18.23 -56.53
C ARG A 135 46.93 -18.26 -56.46
N LYS A 136 47.50 -18.32 -55.25
CA LYS A 136 48.96 -18.46 -55.05
C LYS A 136 49.48 -19.79 -55.60
N LEU A 137 48.76 -20.89 -55.38
CA LEU A 137 49.12 -22.21 -55.91
C LEU A 137 49.09 -22.24 -57.45
N ILE A 138 48.03 -21.68 -58.05
CA ILE A 138 47.92 -21.57 -59.52
C ILE A 138 49.09 -20.76 -60.08
N ARG A 139 49.42 -19.61 -59.46
CA ARG A 139 50.56 -18.79 -59.87
C ARG A 139 51.89 -19.54 -59.78
N ALA A 140 52.11 -20.29 -58.70
CA ALA A 140 53.34 -21.07 -58.53
C ALA A 140 53.48 -22.17 -59.59
N ARG A 141 52.39 -22.88 -59.91
CA ARG A 141 52.36 -23.87 -61.00
C ARG A 141 52.67 -23.24 -62.36
N TRP A 142 52.03 -22.11 -62.65
CA TRP A 142 52.25 -21.39 -63.90
C TRP A 142 53.70 -20.92 -64.07
N LEU A 143 54.32 -20.42 -63.00
CA LEU A 143 55.76 -20.06 -63.02
C LEU A 143 56.64 -21.27 -63.30
N ALA A 144 56.35 -22.43 -62.68
CA ALA A 144 57.10 -23.66 -62.95
C ALA A 144 56.95 -24.14 -64.42
N ASP A 145 55.76 -24.03 -64.99
CA ASP A 145 55.52 -24.32 -66.41
C ASP A 145 56.28 -23.34 -67.32
N MET A 146 56.35 -22.05 -66.93
CA MET A 146 57.13 -21.03 -67.63
C MET A 146 58.64 -21.26 -67.56
N ASP A 147 59.15 -21.95 -66.54
CA ASP A 147 60.57 -22.32 -66.44
C ASP A 147 60.91 -23.58 -67.26
N SER A 148 59.92 -24.32 -67.76
CA SER A 148 60.12 -25.48 -68.67
C SER A 148 60.65 -25.05 -70.03
N GLU A 149 61.52 -25.82 -70.69
CA GLU A 149 62.20 -25.44 -71.95
C GLU A 149 61.28 -25.37 -73.19
N ASP A 150 59.97 -25.53 -73.05
CA ASP A 150 59.00 -25.48 -74.17
C ASP A 150 58.54 -24.03 -74.48
N ILE A 151 59.16 -23.43 -75.50
CA ILE A 151 58.91 -22.05 -75.96
C ILE A 151 57.49 -21.87 -76.52
N ALA A 152 56.90 -22.89 -77.14
CA ALA A 152 55.56 -22.79 -77.71
C ALA A 152 54.51 -22.77 -76.60
N TRP A 153 54.71 -23.59 -75.58
CA TRP A 153 53.86 -23.63 -74.40
C TRP A 153 53.90 -22.31 -73.62
N ARG A 154 55.09 -21.73 -73.39
CA ARG A 154 55.28 -20.42 -72.73
C ARG A 154 54.47 -19.29 -73.38
N ARG A 155 54.41 -19.25 -74.72
CA ARG A 155 53.71 -18.19 -75.46
C ARG A 155 52.19 -18.28 -75.29
N ILE A 156 51.65 -19.50 -75.26
CA ILE A 156 50.22 -19.75 -75.06
C ILE A 156 49.81 -19.42 -73.62
N THR A 157 50.62 -19.82 -72.64
CA THR A 157 50.33 -19.57 -71.21
C THR A 157 50.40 -18.09 -70.83
N CYS A 158 51.26 -17.28 -71.45
CA CYS A 158 51.29 -15.82 -71.26
C CYS A 158 50.03 -15.11 -71.76
N LEU A 159 49.54 -15.46 -72.95
CA LEU A 159 48.33 -14.86 -73.53
C LEU A 159 47.09 -15.14 -72.66
N ILE A 160 47.00 -16.34 -72.09
CA ILE A 160 45.90 -16.70 -71.18
C ILE A 160 46.01 -15.89 -69.87
N TRP A 161 47.21 -15.66 -69.34
CA TRP A 161 47.39 -14.94 -68.07
C TRP A 161 47.03 -13.44 -68.16
N GLU A 162 47.35 -12.76 -69.27
CA GLU A 162 46.96 -11.36 -69.49
C GLU A 162 45.43 -11.20 -69.40
N MET A 163 44.66 -12.15 -69.93
CA MET A 163 43.19 -12.13 -69.87
C MET A 163 42.61 -12.28 -68.45
N PHE A 164 43.31 -12.95 -67.52
CA PHE A 164 42.82 -13.18 -66.14
C PHE A 164 43.34 -12.15 -65.13
N SER A 165 44.24 -11.25 -65.54
CA SER A 165 44.93 -10.32 -64.64
C SER A 165 44.23 -8.97 -64.48
N GLU A 166 43.28 -8.61 -65.35
CA GLU A 166 42.68 -7.27 -65.39
C GLU A 166 41.60 -6.99 -64.32
N GLY A 167 41.30 -7.93 -63.42
CA GLY A 167 40.37 -7.73 -62.30
C GLY A 167 41.07 -7.44 -60.96
N ILE A 168 41.88 -6.38 -60.89
CA ILE A 168 42.44 -5.84 -59.62
C ILE A 168 41.52 -4.76 -59.08
#